data_AF-A0A9D5M2T6-F1
#
_entry.id   AF-A0A9D5M2T6-F1
#
_cell.length_a   1.000
_cell.length_b   1.000
_cell.length_c   1.000
_cell.angle_alpha   90.00
_cell.angle_beta   90.00
_cell.angle_gamma   90.00
#
_symmetry.space_group_name_H-M   'P 1'
#
loop_
_entity.id
_entity.type
_entity.pdbx_description
1 polymer ?
#
loop_
_entity_poly.entity_id
_entity_poly.type
_entity_poly.pdbx_seq_one_letter_code
_entity_poly.pdbx_strand_id
1 'polypeptide(L)'
;MLAEKIKTIREQLGMTQAELARKLGLTRSSINGWEMGLSVPSTQYIVELAKLFRVSTDYLLGMKQGAVLNIDDLSEKEVSVLLDVANCFRARHTNDE
;
A
#
# COMPACT_ATOMS: atom_id res chain seq x y z
N MET A 1 8.17 -7.78 3.75
CA MET A 1 8.40 -8.36 2.40
C MET A 1 7.08 -8.34 1.62
N LEU A 2 7.10 -8.38 0.28
CA LEU A 2 5.89 -8.26 -0.57
C LEU A 2 4.78 -9.26 -0.19
N ALA A 3 5.15 -10.52 0.07
CA ALA A 3 4.23 -11.59 0.50
C ALA A 3 3.40 -11.18 1.73
N GLU A 4 4.09 -10.73 2.79
CA GLU A 4 3.45 -10.23 4.01
C GLU A 4 2.55 -9.03 3.72
N LYS A 5 2.99 -8.07 2.89
CA LYS A 5 2.15 -6.91 2.54
C LYS A 5 0.85 -7.30 1.85
N ILE A 6 0.91 -8.23 0.89
CA ILE A 6 -0.29 -8.74 0.20
C ILE A 6 -1.27 -9.34 1.22
N LYS A 7 -0.76 -10.20 2.11
CA LYS A 7 -1.56 -10.84 3.15
C LYS A 7 -2.18 -9.82 4.10
N THR A 8 -1.37 -8.92 4.65
CA THR A 8 -1.81 -7.90 5.61
C THR A 8 -2.90 -7.02 5.03
N ILE A 9 -2.71 -6.50 3.82
CA ILE A 9 -3.70 -5.60 3.21
C ILE A 9 -4.98 -6.37 2.84
N ARG A 10 -4.86 -7.61 2.34
CA ARG A 10 -6.03 -8.47 2.08
C ARG A 10 -6.87 -8.66 3.34
N GLU A 11 -6.22 -8.96 4.46
CA GLU A 11 -6.88 -9.18 5.76
C GLU A 11 -7.50 -7.90 6.32
N GLN A 12 -6.84 -6.75 6.19
CA GLN A 12 -7.38 -5.45 6.57
C GLN A 12 -8.65 -5.09 5.79
N LEU A 13 -8.75 -5.52 4.54
CA LEU A 13 -9.93 -5.35 3.70
C LEU A 13 -11.00 -6.44 3.93
N GLY A 14 -10.81 -7.34 4.90
CA GLY A 14 -11.76 -8.39 5.25
C GLY A 14 -11.92 -9.47 4.17
N MET A 15 -10.98 -9.59 3.24
CA MET A 15 -11.07 -10.53 2.13
C MET A 15 -10.42 -11.88 2.46
N THR A 16 -11.05 -12.96 2.05
CA THR A 16 -10.44 -14.29 1.97
C THR A 16 -9.51 -14.39 0.76
N GLN A 17 -8.56 -15.34 0.77
CA GLN A 17 -7.71 -15.63 -0.39
C GLN A 17 -8.54 -15.96 -1.65
N ALA A 18 -9.68 -16.64 -1.48
CA ALA A 18 -10.57 -17.00 -2.58
C ALA A 18 -11.27 -15.76 -3.17
N GLU A 19 -11.64 -14.79 -2.36
CA GLU A 19 -12.22 -13.53 -2.83
C GLU A 19 -11.23 -12.68 -3.59
N LEU A 20 -10.00 -12.54 -3.09
CA LEU A 20 -8.94 -11.86 -3.81
C LEU A 20 -8.65 -12.54 -5.15
N ALA A 21 -8.58 -13.87 -5.15
CA ALA A 21 -8.39 -14.66 -6.36
C ALA A 21 -9.50 -14.40 -7.40
N ARG A 22 -10.77 -14.42 -6.98
CA ARG A 22 -11.90 -14.10 -7.87
C ARG A 22 -11.80 -12.70 -8.46
N LYS A 23 -11.43 -11.70 -7.67
CA LYS A 23 -11.28 -10.31 -8.15
C LYS A 23 -10.15 -10.15 -9.18
N LEU A 24 -9.11 -10.99 -9.10
CA LEU A 24 -7.96 -10.97 -10.01
C LEU A 24 -8.07 -11.99 -11.16
N GLY A 25 -9.16 -12.76 -11.25
CA GLY A 25 -9.30 -13.82 -12.25
C GLY A 25 -8.30 -14.99 -12.06
N LEU A 26 -7.88 -15.24 -10.81
CA LEU A 26 -6.87 -16.22 -10.43
C LEU A 26 -7.45 -17.35 -9.58
N THR A 27 -6.63 -18.35 -9.30
CA THR A 27 -6.96 -19.42 -8.35
C THR A 27 -6.56 -19.01 -6.92
N ARG A 28 -7.25 -19.57 -5.92
CA ARG A 28 -6.86 -19.42 -4.51
C ARG A 28 -5.42 -19.87 -4.26
N SER A 29 -4.98 -20.95 -4.93
CA SER A 29 -3.61 -21.48 -4.81
C SER A 29 -2.56 -20.47 -5.25
N SER A 30 -2.83 -19.71 -6.32
CA SER A 30 -1.96 -18.61 -6.78
C SER A 30 -1.76 -17.55 -5.69
N ILE A 31 -2.86 -17.11 -5.07
CA ILE A 31 -2.81 -16.12 -3.97
C ILE A 31 -2.06 -16.68 -2.76
N ASN A 32 -2.33 -17.94 -2.38
CA ASN A 32 -1.62 -18.59 -1.29
C ASN A 32 -0.11 -18.71 -1.57
N GLY A 33 0.26 -19.03 -2.81
CA GLY A 33 1.66 -19.07 -3.24
C GLY A 33 2.37 -17.72 -3.09
N TRP A 34 1.67 -16.62 -3.38
CA TRP A 34 2.21 -15.27 -3.16
C TRP A 34 2.36 -14.92 -1.69
N GLU A 35 1.34 -15.21 -0.88
CA GLU A 35 1.33 -14.89 0.56
C GLU A 35 2.31 -15.73 1.38
N MET A 36 2.63 -16.95 0.91
CA MET A 36 3.67 -17.79 1.51
C MET A 36 5.07 -17.50 0.96
N GLY A 37 5.21 -16.60 -0.03
CA GLY A 37 6.49 -16.33 -0.69
C GLY A 37 7.02 -17.47 -1.56
N LEU A 38 6.19 -18.46 -1.90
CA LEU A 38 6.54 -19.59 -2.76
C LEU A 38 6.60 -19.19 -4.25
N SER A 39 5.91 -18.11 -4.61
CA SER A 39 5.92 -17.52 -5.94
C SER A 39 5.71 -16.01 -5.84
N VAL A 40 6.03 -15.27 -6.90
CA VAL A 40 5.92 -13.81 -6.93
C VAL A 40 4.90 -13.40 -8.00
N PRO A 41 4.00 -12.44 -7.71
CA PRO A 41 3.10 -11.90 -8.73
C PRO A 41 3.90 -11.23 -9.86
N SER A 42 3.43 -11.38 -11.10
CA SER A 42 4.00 -10.63 -12.23
C SER A 42 3.75 -9.12 -12.06
N THR A 43 4.48 -8.30 -12.80
CA THR A 43 4.31 -6.84 -12.80
C THR A 43 2.86 -6.43 -13.06
N GLN A 44 2.16 -7.13 -13.96
CA GLN A 44 0.74 -6.88 -14.22
C GLN A 44 -0.11 -7.04 -12.95
N TYR A 45 0.08 -8.15 -12.21
CA TYR A 45 -0.67 -8.38 -10.97
C TYR A 45 -0.25 -7.46 -9.84
N ILE A 46 1.00 -6.99 -9.81
CA ILE A 46 1.42 -5.95 -8.85
C ILE A 46 0.63 -4.65 -9.08
N VAL A 47 0.44 -4.25 -10.34
CA VAL A 47 -0.35 -3.07 -10.69
C VAL A 47 -1.83 -3.26 -10.32
N GLU A 48 -2.40 -4.43 -10.62
CA GLU A 48 -3.80 -4.72 -10.27
C GLU A 48 -4.01 -4.79 -8.75
N LEU A 49 -3.08 -5.39 -8.00
CA LEU A 49 -3.09 -5.40 -6.54
C LEU A 49 -3.03 -3.98 -5.99
N ALA A 50 -2.13 -3.14 -6.50
CA ALA A 50 -2.00 -1.74 -6.08
C ALA A 50 -3.32 -0.96 -6.27
N LYS A 51 -3.96 -1.09 -7.43
CA LYS A 51 -5.29 -0.49 -7.69
C LYS A 51 -6.36 -1.02 -6.74
N LEU A 52 -6.44 -2.34 -6.59
CA LEU A 52 -7.46 -3.02 -5.78
C LEU A 52 -7.32 -2.69 -4.29
N PHE A 53 -6.09 -2.58 -3.81
CA PHE A 53 -5.73 -2.22 -2.45
C PHE A 53 -5.70 -0.70 -2.21
N ARG A 54 -5.85 0.12 -3.26
CA ARG A 54 -5.75 1.58 -3.20
C ARG A 54 -4.44 2.06 -2.57
N VAL A 55 -3.34 1.43 -2.95
CA VAL A 55 -1.98 1.80 -2.52
C VAL A 55 -1.08 1.98 -3.73
N SER A 56 0.06 2.66 -3.57
CA SER A 56 1.07 2.69 -4.64
C SER A 56 1.81 1.36 -4.75
N THR A 57 2.35 1.09 -5.94
CA THR A 57 3.26 -0.05 -6.15
C THR A 57 4.50 0.04 -5.27
N ASP A 58 5.01 1.25 -5.03
CA ASP A 58 6.16 1.50 -4.15
C ASP A 58 5.85 1.07 -2.71
N TYR A 59 4.64 1.38 -2.22
CA TYR A 59 4.20 0.91 -0.93
C TYR A 59 4.10 -0.61 -0.92
N LEU A 60 3.44 -1.20 -1.92
CA LEU A 60 3.24 -2.66 -2.00
C LEU A 60 4.58 -3.43 -2.07
N LEU A 61 5.57 -2.90 -2.79
CA LEU A 61 6.89 -3.49 -2.97
C LEU A 61 7.88 -3.13 -1.84
N GLY A 62 7.48 -2.25 -0.92
CA GLY A 62 8.32 -1.83 0.20
C GLY A 62 9.47 -0.89 -0.21
N MET A 63 9.37 -0.23 -1.37
CA MET A 63 10.38 0.73 -1.86
C MET A 63 10.30 2.10 -1.17
N LYS A 64 9.16 2.45 -0.56
CA LYS A 64 9.04 3.61 0.34
C LYS A 64 8.54 3.18 1.71
N GLN A 65 9.38 3.35 2.72
CA GLN A 65 8.97 3.45 4.12
C GLN A 65 8.59 4.91 4.40
N GLY A 66 7.37 5.28 4.04
CA GLY A 66 6.83 6.60 4.35
C GLY A 66 5.32 6.48 4.50
N ALA A 67 4.77 7.07 5.55
CA ALA A 67 3.33 7.17 5.71
C ALA A 67 2.78 7.98 4.54
N VAL A 68 1.78 7.44 3.85
CA VAL A 68 1.06 8.15 2.78
C VAL A 68 -0.23 8.66 3.40
N LEU A 69 -0.49 9.96 3.27
CA LEU A 69 -1.78 10.56 3.60
C LEU A 69 -2.59 10.64 2.32
N ASN A 70 -3.75 9.98 2.28
CA ASN A 70 -4.72 10.23 1.22
C ASN A 70 -5.30 11.64 1.44
N ILE A 71 -5.28 12.46 0.38
CA ILE A 71 -5.78 13.84 0.41
C ILE A 71 -6.90 14.12 -0.61
N ASP A 72 -7.50 13.07 -1.20
CA ASP A 72 -8.44 13.16 -2.32
C ASP A 72 -9.70 13.99 -2.02
N ASP A 73 -10.11 14.06 -0.74
CA ASP A 73 -11.32 14.76 -0.29
C ASP A 73 -11.03 16.08 0.47
N LEU A 74 -9.79 16.57 0.44
CA LEU A 74 -9.42 17.83 1.12
C LEU A 74 -9.39 19.02 0.15
N SER A 75 -9.82 20.17 0.65
CA SER A 75 -9.68 21.45 -0.07
C SER A 75 -8.22 21.91 -0.12
N GLU A 76 -7.90 22.78 -1.08
CA GLU A 76 -6.55 23.37 -1.20
C GLU A 76 -6.06 24.01 0.10
N LYS A 77 -6.97 24.64 0.87
CA LYS A 77 -6.65 25.24 2.16
C LYS A 77 -6.26 24.21 3.21
N GLU A 78 -6.99 23.10 3.29
CA GLU A 78 -6.69 22.05 4.28
C GLU A 78 -5.38 21.32 3.94
N VAL A 79 -5.12 21.11 2.64
CA VAL A 79 -3.83 20.57 2.19
C VAL A 79 -2.68 21.51 2.56
N SER A 80 -2.85 22.83 2.39
CA SER A 80 -1.84 23.81 2.80
C SER A 80 -1.48 23.71 4.28
N VAL A 81 -2.48 23.59 5.16
CA VAL A 81 -2.25 23.46 6.61
C VAL A 81 -1.46 22.20 6.94
N LEU A 82 -1.80 21.08 6.30
CA LEU A 82 -1.07 19.81 6.51
C LEU A 82 0.39 19.89 6.06
N LEU A 83 0.65 20.58 4.95
CA LEU A 83 2.01 20.83 4.47
C LEU A 83 2.80 21.71 5.44
N ASP A 84 2.19 22.76 5.97
CA ASP A 84 2.81 23.65 6.95
C ASP A 84 3.18 22.91 8.25
N VAL A 85 2.29 22.04 8.73
CA VAL A 85 2.55 21.17 9.89
C VAL A 85 3.73 20.24 9.64
N ALA A 86 3.76 19.59 8.47
CA ALA A 86 4.86 18.70 8.11
C ALA A 86 6.21 19.45 8.04
N ASN A 87 6.21 20.68 7.49
CA ASN A 87 7.40 21.52 7.41
C ASN A 87 7.86 22.01 8.78
N CYS A 88 6.93 22.33 9.68
CA CYS A 88 7.23 22.71 11.06
C CYS A 88 7.97 21.58 11.80
N PHE A 89 7.53 20.33 11.63
CA PHE A 89 8.21 19.18 12.23
C PHE A 89 9.60 18.94 11.64
N ARG A 90 9.77 19.10 10.33
CA ARG A 90 11.09 18.96 9.67
C ARG A 90 12.09 20.01 10.14
N ALA A 91 11.67 21.26 10.30
CA ALA A 91 12.53 22.34 10.77
C ALA A 91 12.99 22.17 12.23
N ARG A 92 12.22 21.43 13.04
CA ARG A 92 12.62 21.08 14.42
C ARG A 92 13.69 20.00 14.44
N HIS A 93 13.61 19.00 13.57
CA HIS A 93 14.60 17.93 13.49
C HIS A 93 15.97 18.39 12.97
N THR A 94 16.06 19.49 12.24
CA THR A 94 17.34 20.07 11.79
C THR A 94 18.05 20.94 12.85
N ASN A 95 17.40 21.26 13.97
CA ASN A 95 17.97 22.07 15.04
C ASN A 95 18.49 21.24 16.24
N ASP A 96 18.30 19.92 16.20
CA ASP A 96 18.72 18.97 17.24
C ASP A 96 19.92 18.09 16.82
N GLU A 97 20.56 18.38 15.67
CA GLU A 97 21.85 17.82 15.22
C GLU A 97 22.95 18.90 15.23
#